data_AF-A0A9N9AY24-F1
#
_entry.id   AF-A0A9N9AY24-F1
#
_cell.length_a   1.000
_cell.length_b   1.000
_cell.length_c   1.000
_cell.angle_alpha   90.00
_cell.angle_beta   90.00
_cell.angle_gamma   90.00
#
_symmetry.space_group_name_H-M   'P 1'
#
loop_
_entity.id
_entity.type
_entity.pdbx_description
1 polymer ?
#
loop_
_entity_poly.entity_id
_entity_poly.type
_entity_poly.pdbx_seq_one_letter_code
_entity_poly.pdbx_strand_id
1 'polypeptide(L)'
;MSKHSVPELDLYTDYKRFLLKDFDPKEYADSTINDTTDGDSNISNALVKLSSSIDKLNKYLHEQVVVNFETLLSHALGIKELETKLSSVHDGIETLNESTNELRSKIYTPYMQLRNYTIQLERLQSALGYLRGIMRFLQLIKCLADCLNDGEIDSDSPSYAMAISAVGELESLIQEVDFEGIEIVERHLVYIAEAREALLRASQQ
;
A
#
# COMPACT_ATOMS: atom_id res chain seq x y z
N MET A 1 9.60 -43.32 -14.56
CA MET A 1 10.07 -44.43 -15.41
C MET A 1 9.47 -45.73 -14.89
N SER A 2 8.43 -46.24 -15.55
CA SER A 2 7.98 -47.63 -15.40
C SER A 2 7.52 -48.07 -16.79
N LYS A 3 8.27 -48.99 -17.40
CA LYS A 3 7.96 -49.57 -18.70
C LYS A 3 6.72 -50.44 -18.52
N HIS A 4 5.55 -49.96 -18.93
CA HIS A 4 4.44 -50.87 -19.20
C HIS A 4 4.75 -51.61 -20.51
N SER A 5 5.25 -52.84 -20.35
CA SER A 5 5.32 -53.85 -21.39
C SER A 5 3.89 -54.12 -21.87
N VAL A 6 3.54 -53.56 -23.03
CA VAL A 6 2.30 -53.93 -23.73
C VAL A 6 2.43 -55.43 -24.06
N PRO A 7 1.47 -56.28 -23.66
CA PRO A 7 1.49 -57.70 -23.99
C PRO A 7 1.51 -57.85 -25.51
N GLU A 8 2.51 -58.57 -25.99
CA GLU A 8 2.78 -58.84 -27.39
C GLU A 8 1.50 -59.31 -28.10
N LEU A 9 1.11 -58.54 -29.11
CA LEU A 9 -0.09 -58.71 -29.91
C LEU A 9 0.10 -59.93 -30.84
N ASP A 10 0.13 -61.13 -30.27
CA ASP A 10 0.31 -62.42 -30.96
C ASP A 10 -0.84 -62.81 -31.92
N LEU A 11 -1.70 -61.86 -32.29
CA LEU A 11 -2.85 -62.09 -33.18
C LEU A 11 -2.55 -61.81 -34.67
N TYR A 12 -1.33 -61.40 -35.02
CA TYR A 12 -0.95 -60.95 -36.37
C TYR A 12 0.04 -61.86 -37.10
N THR A 13 0.27 -63.08 -36.62
CA THR A 13 1.27 -64.01 -37.16
C THR A 13 0.89 -64.68 -38.49
N ASP A 14 -0.39 -64.65 -38.90
CA ASP A 14 -0.85 -65.42 -40.07
C ASP A 14 -0.84 -64.63 -41.40
N TYR A 15 -0.66 -63.31 -41.37
CA TYR A 15 -0.72 -62.48 -42.58
C TYR A 15 0.47 -62.67 -43.52
N LYS A 16 1.57 -63.26 -43.03
CA LYS A 16 2.78 -63.52 -43.84
C LYS A 16 2.56 -64.56 -44.93
N ARG A 17 1.61 -65.49 -44.75
CA ARG A 17 1.30 -66.53 -45.74
C ARG A 17 0.68 -65.97 -47.02
N PHE A 18 -0.13 -64.91 -46.91
CA PHE A 18 -0.74 -64.22 -48.06
C PHE A 18 0.26 -63.38 -48.88
N LEU A 19 1.48 -63.16 -48.36
CA LEU A 19 2.51 -62.34 -49.00
C LEU A 19 3.54 -63.19 -49.77
N LEU A 20 3.43 -64.52 -49.75
CA LEU A 20 4.30 -65.42 -50.50
C LEU A 20 3.93 -65.39 -52.00
N LYS A 21 4.93 -65.38 -52.88
CA LYS A 21 4.74 -65.28 -54.34
C LYS A 21 3.97 -66.46 -54.96
N ASP A 22 3.99 -67.61 -54.30
CA ASP A 22 3.34 -68.86 -54.73
C ASP A 22 2.05 -69.14 -53.94
N PHE A 23 1.42 -68.11 -53.36
CA PHE A 23 0.16 -68.28 -52.64
C PHE A 23 -0.95 -68.71 -53.61
N ASP A 24 -1.43 -69.94 -53.48
CA ASP A 24 -2.61 -70.45 -54.18
C ASP A 24 -3.87 -70.28 -53.30
N PRO A 25 -4.79 -69.35 -53.65
CA PRO A 25 -6.03 -69.16 -52.91
C PRO A 25 -6.91 -70.41 -52.84
N LYS A 26 -6.79 -71.34 -53.79
CA LYS A 26 -7.60 -72.56 -53.84
C LYS A 26 -7.13 -73.60 -52.84
N GLU A 27 -5.82 -73.83 -52.76
CA GLU A 27 -5.23 -74.74 -51.78
C GLU A 27 -5.39 -74.21 -50.35
N TYR A 28 -5.29 -72.88 -50.16
CA TYR A 28 -5.61 -72.25 -48.88
C TYR A 28 -7.08 -72.44 -48.50
N ALA A 29 -8.01 -72.20 -49.44
CA ALA A 29 -9.44 -72.41 -49.21
C ALA A 29 -9.75 -73.87 -48.87
N ASP A 30 -9.18 -74.82 -49.61
CA ASP A 30 -9.35 -76.27 -49.37
C ASP A 30 -8.74 -76.70 -48.02
N SER A 31 -7.61 -76.13 -47.61
CA SER A 31 -7.03 -76.37 -46.27
C SER A 31 -7.91 -75.81 -45.16
N THR A 32 -8.43 -74.59 -45.30
CA THR A 32 -9.37 -74.03 -44.32
C THR A 32 -10.70 -74.78 -44.28
N ILE A 33 -11.18 -75.30 -45.42
CA ILE A 33 -12.42 -76.08 -45.48
C ILE A 33 -12.22 -77.47 -44.85
N ASN A 34 -11.08 -78.11 -45.07
CA ASN A 34 -10.75 -79.39 -44.45
C ASN A 34 -10.45 -79.28 -42.95
N ASP A 35 -9.85 -78.17 -42.48
CA ASP A 35 -9.74 -77.86 -41.05
C ASP A 35 -11.10 -77.56 -40.38
N THR A 36 -12.15 -77.31 -41.18
CA THR A 36 -13.52 -77.01 -40.70
C THR A 36 -14.46 -78.21 -40.65
N THR A 37 -13.98 -79.45 -40.77
CA THR A 37 -14.82 -80.64 -40.50
C THR A 37 -15.31 -80.74 -39.04
N ASP A 38 -14.92 -79.80 -38.17
CA ASP A 38 -15.30 -79.70 -36.75
C ASP A 38 -15.81 -78.28 -36.39
N GLY A 39 -16.73 -77.75 -37.22
CA GLY A 39 -17.22 -76.36 -37.17
C GLY A 39 -17.83 -75.88 -35.84
N ASP A 40 -18.37 -76.78 -35.01
CA ASP A 40 -18.96 -76.43 -33.71
C ASP A 40 -17.91 -76.11 -32.64
N SER A 41 -16.70 -76.68 -32.76
CA SER A 41 -15.61 -76.49 -31.81
C SER A 41 -14.97 -75.10 -31.95
N ASN A 42 -14.88 -74.57 -33.18
CA ASN A 42 -14.27 -73.27 -33.44
C ASN A 42 -15.18 -72.09 -33.07
N ILE A 43 -16.48 -72.19 -33.32
CA ILE A 43 -17.43 -71.14 -32.90
C ILE A 43 -17.49 -71.07 -31.37
N SER A 44 -17.51 -72.23 -30.70
CA SER A 44 -17.48 -72.30 -29.23
C SER A 44 -16.18 -71.71 -28.67
N ASN A 45 -15.03 -72.02 -29.26
CA ASN A 45 -13.75 -71.43 -28.86
C ASN A 45 -13.68 -69.92 -29.11
N ALA A 46 -14.24 -69.42 -30.22
CA ALA A 46 -14.33 -67.99 -30.49
C ALA A 46 -15.22 -67.27 -29.47
N LEU A 47 -16.34 -67.89 -29.08
CA LEU A 47 -17.26 -67.35 -28.08
C LEU A 47 -16.65 -67.35 -26.68
N VAL A 48 -15.91 -68.41 -26.31
CA VAL A 48 -15.13 -68.48 -25.07
C VAL A 48 -14.02 -67.42 -25.04
N LYS A 49 -13.31 -67.22 -26.16
CA LYS A 49 -12.31 -66.14 -26.28
C LYS A 49 -12.93 -64.75 -26.18
N LEU A 50 -14.10 -64.53 -26.78
CA LEU A 50 -14.82 -63.26 -26.70
C LEU A 50 -15.30 -62.99 -25.27
N SER A 51 -15.92 -63.98 -24.61
CA SER A 51 -16.31 -63.88 -23.21
C SER A 51 -15.11 -63.58 -22.32
N SER A 52 -14.01 -64.33 -22.49
CA SER A 52 -12.75 -64.07 -21.79
C SER A 52 -12.21 -62.66 -22.03
N SER A 53 -12.34 -62.14 -23.25
CA SER A 53 -11.85 -60.80 -23.59
C SER A 53 -12.76 -59.71 -23.02
N ILE A 54 -14.07 -59.94 -22.97
CA ILE A 54 -15.04 -59.08 -22.28
C ILE A 54 -14.74 -59.04 -20.79
N ASP A 55 -14.49 -60.19 -20.16
CA ASP A 55 -14.15 -60.26 -18.73
C ASP A 55 -12.84 -59.54 -18.42
N LYS A 56 -11.83 -59.70 -19.28
CA LYS A 56 -10.56 -58.96 -19.19
C LYS A 56 -10.77 -57.46 -19.36
N LEU A 57 -11.58 -57.04 -20.33
CA LEU A 57 -11.89 -55.63 -20.57
C LEU A 57 -12.63 -55.03 -19.38
N ASN A 58 -13.61 -55.74 -18.81
CA ASN A 58 -14.32 -55.32 -17.61
C ASN A 58 -13.38 -55.17 -16.42
N LYS A 59 -12.46 -56.11 -16.24
CA LYS A 59 -11.45 -56.03 -15.18
C LYS A 59 -10.51 -54.84 -15.38
N TYR A 60 -10.01 -54.64 -16.59
CA TYR A 60 -9.17 -53.49 -16.93
C TYR A 60 -9.89 -52.17 -16.74
N LEU A 61 -11.15 -52.09 -17.17
CA LEU A 61 -11.97 -50.89 -17.01
C LEU A 61 -12.25 -50.61 -15.54
N HIS A 62 -12.53 -51.64 -14.75
CA HIS A 62 -12.71 -51.50 -13.31
C HIS A 62 -11.42 -51.02 -12.61
N GLU A 63 -10.27 -51.64 -12.90
CA GLU A 63 -8.97 -51.22 -12.36
C GLU A 63 -8.64 -49.78 -12.76
N GLN A 64 -8.83 -49.43 -14.03
CA GLN A 64 -8.56 -48.09 -14.53
C GLN A 64 -9.49 -47.04 -13.89
N VAL A 65 -10.77 -47.38 -13.70
CA VAL A 65 -11.74 -46.50 -13.05
C VAL A 65 -11.38 -46.32 -11.59
N VAL A 66 -11.07 -47.40 -10.85
CA VAL A 66 -10.72 -47.35 -9.42
C VAL A 66 -9.44 -46.54 -9.20
N VAL A 67 -8.40 -46.77 -10.00
CA VAL A 67 -7.10 -46.05 -9.90
C VAL A 67 -7.26 -44.55 -10.14
N ASN A 68 -8.10 -44.15 -11.10
CA ASN A 68 -8.31 -42.73 -11.40
C ASN A 68 -9.35 -42.06 -10.49
N PHE A 69 -10.27 -42.82 -9.89
CA PHE A 69 -11.29 -42.25 -9.00
C PHE A 69 -10.67 -41.72 -7.70
N GLU A 70 -9.75 -42.48 -7.10
CA GLU A 70 -9.13 -42.11 -5.84
C GLU A 70 -8.26 -40.85 -5.99
N THR A 71 -7.52 -40.77 -7.10
CA THR A 71 -6.70 -39.59 -7.43
C THR A 71 -7.55 -38.36 -7.77
N LEU A 72 -8.62 -38.51 -8.55
CA LEU A 72 -9.52 -37.39 -8.87
C LEU A 72 -10.26 -36.89 -7.62
N LEU A 73 -10.67 -37.79 -6.72
CA LEU A 73 -11.31 -37.44 -5.46
C LEU A 73 -10.33 -36.73 -4.51
N SER A 74 -9.09 -37.21 -4.42
CA SER A 74 -8.01 -36.54 -3.68
C SER A 74 -7.75 -35.13 -4.22
N HIS A 75 -7.68 -34.96 -5.55
CA HIS A 75 -7.53 -33.64 -6.15
C HIS A 75 -8.72 -32.72 -5.88
N ALA A 76 -9.95 -33.23 -5.98
CA ALA A 76 -11.15 -32.45 -5.67
C ALA A 76 -11.18 -31.99 -4.21
N LEU A 77 -10.77 -32.86 -3.27
CA LEU A 77 -10.62 -32.51 -1.87
C LEU A 77 -9.52 -31.46 -1.66
N GLY A 78 -8.38 -31.61 -2.32
CA GLY A 78 -7.28 -30.64 -2.27
C GLY A 78 -7.66 -29.26 -2.81
N ILE A 79 -8.45 -29.21 -3.90
CA ILE A 79 -8.97 -27.95 -4.44
C ILE A 79 -9.90 -27.27 -3.44
N LYS A 80 -10.80 -28.02 -2.79
CA LYS A 80 -11.70 -27.49 -1.76
C LYS A 80 -10.95 -26.95 -0.55
N GLU A 81 -9.88 -27.63 -0.12
CA GLU A 81 -9.02 -27.13 0.95
C GLU A 81 -8.32 -25.83 0.53
N LEU A 82 -7.85 -25.76 -0.72
CA LEU A 82 -7.20 -24.56 -1.26
C LEU A 82 -8.17 -23.37 -1.35
N GLU A 83 -9.41 -23.61 -1.79
CA GLU A 83 -10.48 -22.61 -1.82
C GLU A 83 -10.77 -22.08 -0.41
N THR A 84 -10.80 -22.95 0.60
CA THR A 84 -11.01 -22.56 1.99
C THR A 84 -9.86 -21.70 2.51
N LYS A 85 -8.61 -22.07 2.20
CA LYS A 85 -7.42 -21.26 2.54
C LYS A 85 -7.43 -19.92 1.81
N LEU A 86 -7.82 -19.90 0.54
CA LEU A 86 -7.92 -18.68 -0.25
C LEU A 86 -9.00 -17.74 0.30
N SER A 87 -10.16 -18.26 0.70
CA SER A 87 -11.20 -17.49 1.39
C SER A 87 -10.64 -16.86 2.68
N SER A 88 -9.95 -17.64 3.51
CA SER A 88 -9.36 -17.13 4.75
C SER A 88 -8.31 -16.03 4.50
N VAL A 89 -7.50 -16.16 3.43
CA VAL A 89 -6.56 -15.12 3.03
C VAL A 89 -7.28 -13.87 2.53
N HIS A 90 -8.35 -14.04 1.76
CA HIS A 90 -9.17 -12.92 1.29
C HIS A 90 -9.78 -12.15 2.47
N ASP A 91 -10.38 -12.85 3.44
CA ASP A 91 -10.96 -12.25 4.64
C ASP A 91 -9.86 -11.55 5.48
N GLY A 92 -8.67 -12.15 5.56
CA GLY A 92 -7.51 -11.56 6.21
C GLY A 92 -7.03 -10.25 5.54
N ILE A 93 -7.07 -10.19 4.21
CA ILE A 93 -6.75 -8.96 3.46
C ILE A 93 -7.81 -7.88 3.68
N GLU A 94 -9.09 -8.26 3.69
CA GLU A 94 -10.20 -7.33 3.91
C GLU A 94 -10.11 -6.70 5.31
N THR A 95 -9.95 -7.52 6.34
CA THR A 95 -9.76 -7.05 7.73
C THR A 95 -8.50 -6.20 7.92
N LEU A 96 -7.41 -6.51 7.22
CA LEU A 96 -6.20 -5.67 7.22
C LEU A 96 -6.45 -4.32 6.55
N ASN A 97 -7.19 -4.30 5.44
CA ASN A 97 -7.55 -3.07 4.75
C ASN A 97 -8.47 -2.19 5.61
N GLU A 98 -9.45 -2.79 6.28
CA GLU A 98 -10.29 -2.11 7.27
C GLU A 98 -9.47 -1.52 8.42
N SER A 99 -8.58 -2.33 9.02
CA SER A 99 -7.70 -1.88 10.10
C SER A 99 -6.78 -0.74 9.67
N THR A 100 -6.29 -0.79 8.42
CA THR A 100 -5.45 0.29 7.85
C THR A 100 -6.26 1.56 7.63
N ASN A 101 -7.49 1.45 7.15
CA ASN A 101 -8.39 2.58 6.98
C ASN A 101 -8.78 3.18 8.34
N GLU A 102 -9.04 2.36 9.35
CA GLU A 102 -9.25 2.82 10.72
C GLU A 102 -8.02 3.55 11.27
N LEU A 103 -6.82 2.98 11.09
CA LEU A 103 -5.57 3.61 11.54
C LEU A 103 -5.39 4.98 10.88
N ARG A 104 -5.64 5.06 9.57
CA ARG A 104 -5.59 6.33 8.84
C ARG A 104 -6.61 7.33 9.40
N SER A 105 -7.84 6.91 9.66
CA SER A 105 -8.88 7.78 10.22
C SER A 105 -8.54 8.25 11.65
N LYS A 106 -8.07 7.33 12.50
CA LYS A 106 -7.78 7.57 13.93
C LYS A 106 -6.45 8.26 14.19
N ILE A 107 -5.48 8.18 13.27
CA ILE A 107 -4.13 8.75 13.47
C ILE A 107 -3.82 9.82 12.44
N TYR A 108 -3.93 9.52 11.15
CA TYR A 108 -3.47 10.43 10.10
C TYR A 108 -4.31 11.71 10.05
N THR A 109 -5.63 11.59 10.10
CA THR A 109 -6.55 12.74 10.10
C THR A 109 -6.31 13.66 11.32
N PRO A 110 -6.35 13.17 12.57
CA PRO A 110 -6.11 14.04 13.72
C PRO A 110 -4.69 14.58 13.78
N TYR A 111 -3.69 13.84 13.28
CA TYR A 111 -2.32 14.38 13.17
C TYR A 111 -2.25 15.58 12.22
N MET A 112 -2.90 15.50 11.05
CA MET A 112 -2.99 16.64 10.13
C MET A 112 -3.71 17.83 10.76
N GLN A 113 -4.81 17.58 11.49
CA GLN A 113 -5.52 18.63 12.21
C GLN A 113 -4.65 19.26 13.30
N LEU A 114 -3.97 18.46 14.11
CA LEU A 114 -3.08 18.93 15.17
C LEU A 114 -1.95 19.78 14.58
N ARG A 115 -1.32 19.33 13.50
CA ARG A 115 -0.29 20.09 12.79
C ARG A 115 -0.81 21.46 12.34
N ASN A 116 -2.02 21.51 11.78
CA ASN A 116 -2.64 22.77 11.38
C ASN A 116 -2.90 23.69 12.57
N TYR A 117 -3.41 23.15 13.69
CA TYR A 117 -3.61 23.92 14.92
C TYR A 117 -2.29 24.42 15.51
N THR A 118 -1.20 23.65 15.45
CA THR A 118 0.13 24.10 15.87
C THR A 118 0.61 25.28 15.03
N ILE A 119 0.45 25.23 13.70
CA ILE A 119 0.82 26.33 12.81
C ILE A 119 -0.04 27.57 13.10
N GLN A 120 -1.35 27.38 13.33
CA GLN A 120 -2.24 28.49 13.71
C GLN A 120 -1.84 29.10 15.04
N LEU A 121 -1.48 28.28 16.02
CA LEU A 121 -1.05 28.73 17.34
C LEU A 121 0.27 29.51 17.26
N GLU A 122 1.24 29.04 16.48
CA GLU A 122 2.51 29.73 16.23
C GLU A 122 2.30 31.10 15.59
N ARG A 123 1.42 31.18 14.59
CA ARG A 123 1.04 32.45 13.95
C ARG A 123 0.33 33.39 14.92
N LEU A 124 -0.57 32.85 15.75
CA LEU A 124 -1.27 33.63 16.77
C LEU A 124 -0.30 34.16 17.84
N GLN A 125 0.63 33.32 18.31
CA GLN A 125 1.66 33.72 19.26
C GLN A 125 2.56 34.81 18.69
N SER A 126 2.95 34.68 17.42
CA SER A 126 3.71 35.72 16.71
C SER A 126 2.92 37.03 16.63
N ALA A 127 1.65 36.97 16.23
CA ALA A 127 0.76 38.14 16.18
C ALA A 127 0.58 38.80 17.56
N LEU A 128 0.43 38.02 18.63
CA LEU A 128 0.39 38.52 20.00
C LEU A 128 1.72 39.17 20.42
N GLY A 129 2.85 38.60 20.00
CA GLY A 129 4.17 39.19 20.18
C GLY A 129 4.26 40.58 19.56
N TYR A 130 3.89 40.71 18.28
CA TYR A 130 3.82 42.01 17.60
C TYR A 130 2.87 42.98 18.30
N LEU A 131 1.65 42.55 18.64
CA LEU A 131 0.67 43.39 19.32
C LEU A 131 1.20 43.90 20.68
N ARG A 132 1.87 43.04 21.45
CA ARG A 132 2.48 43.42 22.72
C ARG A 132 3.64 44.39 22.52
N GLY A 133 4.45 44.18 21.48
CA GLY A 133 5.51 45.11 21.07
C GLY A 133 4.93 46.49 20.74
N ILE A 134 3.89 46.56 19.91
CA ILE A 134 3.21 47.81 19.53
C ILE A 134 2.59 48.49 20.75
N MET A 135 1.91 47.75 21.62
CA MET A 135 1.31 48.32 22.83
C MET A 135 2.37 48.94 23.75
N ARG A 136 3.50 48.24 23.96
CA ARG A 136 4.62 48.75 24.73
C ARG A 136 5.20 50.00 24.06
N PHE A 137 5.46 49.95 22.76
CA PHE A 137 5.96 51.09 21.98
C PHE A 137 5.08 52.34 22.13
N LEU A 138 3.76 52.20 22.01
CA LEU A 138 2.81 53.30 22.18
C LEU A 138 2.80 53.86 23.61
N GLN A 139 2.90 53.00 24.62
CA GLN A 139 3.00 53.44 26.02
C GLN A 139 4.28 54.24 26.28
N LEU A 140 5.41 53.81 25.72
CA LEU A 140 6.67 54.53 25.86
C LEU A 140 6.68 55.85 25.11
N ILE A 141 6.10 55.93 23.91
CA ILE A 141 5.94 57.21 23.20
C ILE A 141 5.06 58.17 23.99
N LYS A 142 3.94 57.67 24.54
CA LYS A 142 3.08 58.50 25.37
C LYS A 142 3.83 59.02 26.59
N CYS A 143 4.56 58.15 27.28
CA CYS A 143 5.41 58.53 28.41
C CYS A 143 6.43 59.60 28.00
N LEU A 144 7.13 59.40 26.89
CA LEU A 144 8.10 60.35 26.35
C LEU A 144 7.45 61.72 26.05
N ALA A 145 6.27 61.72 25.43
CA ALA A 145 5.52 62.95 25.18
C ALA A 145 5.09 63.64 26.47
N ASP A 146 4.60 62.89 27.45
CA ASP A 146 4.20 63.42 28.76
C ASP A 146 5.41 64.03 29.49
N CYS A 147 6.60 63.41 29.43
CA CYS A 147 7.83 63.92 30.03
C CYS A 147 8.38 65.18 29.33
N LEU A 148 8.24 65.29 28.01
CA LEU A 148 8.71 66.44 27.24
C LEU A 148 7.77 67.66 27.33
N ASN A 149 6.49 67.44 27.66
CA ASN A 149 5.48 68.50 27.79
C ASN A 149 5.47 69.15 29.19
N ASP A 150 6.16 68.61 30.19
CA ASP A 150 6.12 69.05 31.59
C ASP A 150 6.98 70.30 31.91
N GLY A 151 7.33 71.11 30.91
CA GLY A 151 8.13 72.32 31.06
C GLY A 151 9.65 72.09 30.96
N GLU A 152 10.45 73.15 31.12
CA GLU A 152 11.89 73.21 30.79
C GLU A 152 12.65 71.94 31.23
N ILE A 153 13.28 71.30 30.25
CA ILE A 153 14.07 70.09 30.42
C ILE A 153 15.34 70.46 31.15
N ASP A 154 15.29 70.50 32.48
CA ASP A 154 16.47 70.63 33.33
C ASP A 154 17.15 69.26 33.46
N SER A 155 18.48 69.24 33.31
CA SER A 155 19.30 68.02 33.33
C SER A 155 19.20 67.24 34.65
N ASP A 156 18.85 67.93 35.75
CA ASP A 156 18.70 67.35 37.09
C ASP A 156 17.25 66.96 37.42
N SER A 157 16.31 67.16 36.48
CA SER A 157 14.89 66.84 36.70
C SER A 157 14.62 65.33 36.59
N PRO A 158 13.71 64.78 37.43
CA PRO A 158 13.31 63.37 37.32
C PRO A 158 12.61 63.07 35.98
N SER A 159 11.94 64.06 35.38
CA SER A 159 11.31 63.94 34.06
C SER A 159 12.34 63.77 32.94
N TYR A 160 13.50 64.43 33.00
CA TYR A 160 14.60 64.25 32.05
C TYR A 160 15.18 62.84 32.08
N ALA A 161 15.47 62.31 33.27
CA ALA A 161 15.97 60.94 33.42
C ALA A 161 14.97 59.89 32.92
N MET A 162 13.68 60.09 33.19
CA MET A 162 12.60 59.22 32.67
C MET A 162 12.49 59.31 31.14
N ALA A 163 12.63 60.50 30.55
CA ALA A 163 12.63 60.68 29.10
C ALA A 163 13.82 59.98 28.41
N ILE A 164 15.02 60.08 28.97
CA ILE A 164 16.20 59.35 28.48
C ILE A 164 15.97 57.85 28.54
N SER A 165 15.47 57.34 29.67
CA SER A 165 15.17 55.92 29.83
C SER A 165 14.12 55.46 28.82
N ALA A 166 13.05 56.25 28.60
CA ALA A 166 12.02 55.94 27.62
C ALA A 166 12.56 55.90 26.19
N VAL A 167 13.45 56.83 25.80
CA VAL A 167 14.12 56.80 24.49
C VAL A 167 15.02 55.57 24.36
N GLY A 168 15.84 55.27 25.36
CA GLY A 168 16.73 54.10 25.33
C GLY A 168 15.95 52.77 25.26
N GLU A 169 14.83 52.67 25.99
CA GLU A 169 13.95 51.50 25.90
C GLU A 169 13.21 51.42 24.55
N LEU A 170 12.83 52.56 23.94
CA LEU A 170 12.26 52.59 22.59
C LEU A 170 13.26 52.11 21.55
N GLU A 171 14.52 52.56 21.63
CA GLU A 171 15.60 52.11 20.73
C GLU A 171 15.87 50.60 20.88
N SER A 172 15.93 50.09 22.11
CA SER A 172 16.06 48.65 22.37
C SER A 172 14.87 47.87 21.79
N LEU A 173 13.66 48.38 21.97
CA LEU A 173 12.44 47.72 21.49
C LEU A 173 12.38 47.68 19.96
N ILE A 174 12.81 48.74 19.27
CA ILE A 174 12.90 48.80 17.80
C ILE A 174 13.96 47.82 17.26
N GLN A 175 15.03 47.57 18.01
CA GLN A 175 16.07 46.62 17.61
C GLN A 175 15.66 45.16 17.88
N GLU A 176 14.88 44.90 18.93
CA GLU A 176 14.46 43.56 19.34
C GLU A 176 13.26 43.02 18.55
N VAL A 177 12.34 43.90 18.14
CA VAL A 177 11.10 43.53 17.45
C VAL A 177 11.11 44.10 16.05
N ASP A 178 10.87 43.24 15.07
CA ASP A 178 10.66 43.69 13.70
C ASP A 178 9.30 44.38 13.57
N PHE A 179 9.34 45.69 13.37
CA PHE A 179 8.15 46.52 13.16
C PHE A 179 7.93 46.90 11.68
N GLU A 180 8.63 46.26 10.74
CA GLU A 180 8.54 46.59 9.31
C GLU A 180 7.09 46.53 8.79
N GLY A 181 6.66 47.61 8.12
CA GLY A 181 5.30 47.73 7.58
C GLY A 181 4.23 48.15 8.59
N ILE A 182 4.59 48.45 9.85
CA ILE A 182 3.68 49.06 10.82
C ILE A 182 3.77 50.58 10.73
N GLU A 183 2.87 51.18 9.96
CA GLU A 183 2.83 52.63 9.68
C GLU A 183 2.85 53.52 10.94
N ILE A 184 2.24 53.05 12.03
CA ILE A 184 2.18 53.78 13.30
C ILE A 184 3.58 53.90 13.92
N VAL A 185 4.38 52.83 13.86
CA VAL A 185 5.75 52.83 14.37
C VAL A 185 6.60 53.76 13.52
N GLU A 186 6.56 53.59 12.20
CA GLU A 186 7.30 54.40 11.23
C GLU A 186 7.04 55.90 11.39
N ARG A 187 5.78 56.29 11.62
CA ARG A 187 5.41 57.70 11.85
C ARG A 187 6.10 58.30 13.08
N HIS A 188 6.26 57.54 14.14
CA HIS A 188 6.82 58.02 15.39
C HIS A 188 8.35 57.91 15.48
N LEU A 189 9.02 57.25 14.52
CA LEU A 189 10.48 57.18 14.46
C LEU A 189 11.13 58.56 14.36
N VAL A 190 10.55 59.45 13.54
CA VAL A 190 11.05 60.83 13.39
C VAL A 190 10.93 61.58 14.72
N TYR A 191 9.80 61.43 15.42
CA TYR A 191 9.58 62.05 16.72
C TYR A 191 10.58 61.57 17.79
N ILE A 192 10.90 60.28 17.81
CA ILE A 192 11.90 59.71 18.73
C ILE A 192 13.30 60.27 18.44
N ALA A 193 13.67 60.39 17.17
CA ALA A 193 14.95 60.97 16.76
C ALA A 193 15.07 62.45 17.18
N GLU A 194 14.02 63.25 16.95
CA GLU A 194 13.96 64.65 17.37
C GLU A 194 14.01 64.80 18.89
N ALA A 195 13.28 63.96 19.63
CA ALA A 195 13.30 63.92 21.09
C ALA A 195 14.69 63.60 21.63
N ARG A 196 15.38 62.61 21.03
CA ARG A 196 16.76 62.26 21.37
C ARG A 196 17.72 63.44 21.15
N GLU A 197 17.63 64.12 20.02
CA GLU A 197 18.45 65.30 19.74
C GLU A 197 18.15 66.48 20.68
N ALA A 198 16.90 66.64 21.13
CA ALA A 198 16.53 67.63 22.12
C ALA A 198 17.14 67.30 23.50
N LEU A 199 17.06 66.04 23.93
CA LEU A 199 17.63 65.59 25.20
C LEU A 199 19.17 65.67 25.22
N LEU A 200 19.84 65.41 24.09
CA LEU A 200 21.29 65.55 23.96
C LEU A 200 21.76 67.02 23.98
N ARG A 201 20.92 67.94 23.48
CA ARG A 201 21.21 69.37 23.59
C ARG A 201 21.04 69.86 25.03
N ALA A 202 20.03 69.36 25.73
CA ALA A 202 19.77 69.69 27.14
C ALA A 202 20.85 69.18 28.11
N SER A 203 21.61 68.12 27.77
CA SER A 203 22.78 67.70 28.58
C SER A 203 24.05 68.52 28.36
N GLN A 204 24.09 69.35 27.31
CA GLN A 204 25.26 70.17 26.95
C GLN A 204 25.15 71.63 27.39
N GLN A 205 23.96 72.06 27.83
CA GLN A 205 23.69 73.36 28.45
C GLN A 205 23.90 73.29 29.96
#